data_AF-A0ABD7DYL9-F1
#
_entry.id   AF-A0ABD7DYL9-F1
#
_cell.length_a   1.000
_cell.length_b   1.000
_cell.length_c   1.000
_cell.angle_alpha   90.00
_cell.angle_beta   90.00
_cell.angle_gamma   90.00
#
_symmetry.space_group_name_H-M   'P 1'
#
loop_
_entity.id
_entity.type
_entity.pdbx_description
1 polymer ?
#
loop_
_entity_poly.entity_id
_entity_poly.type
_entity_poly.pdbx_seq_one_letter_code
_entity_poly.pdbx_strand_id
1 'polypeptide(L)'
;METDLVLVSLNDDQISKAKEANGKRKQITHALVCGKYGVMFGTEKQCRKYYSAWKEIFKSLFGRCYETESYDLNTYKCSGNVVMDLITESDKNKPDIDFIGIALKSEKKGFWSKLLGG
;
A
#
# COMPACT_ATOMS: atom_id res chain seq x y z
N MET A 1 -3.39 1.54 14.53
CA MET A 1 -3.15 2.85 13.90
C MET A 1 -3.41 2.67 12.43
N GLU A 2 -4.49 3.26 11.92
CA GLU A 2 -4.81 3.18 10.50
C GLU A 2 -3.76 3.96 9.70
N THR A 3 -3.13 3.28 8.76
CA THR A 3 -2.20 3.89 7.81
C THR A 3 -2.97 4.22 6.55
N ASP A 4 -2.94 5.47 6.10
CA ASP A 4 -3.59 5.87 4.86
C ASP A 4 -2.59 5.82 3.69
N LEU A 5 -3.09 5.49 2.51
CA LEU A 5 -2.36 5.63 1.25
C LEU A 5 -2.86 6.90 0.54
N VAL A 6 -1.99 7.90 0.42
CA VAL A 6 -2.40 9.22 -0.08
C VAL A 6 -1.53 9.63 -1.25
N LEU A 7 -2.18 9.89 -2.39
CA LEU A 7 -1.54 10.55 -3.52
C LEU A 7 -1.68 12.06 -3.37
N VAL A 8 -0.56 12.76 -3.32
CA VAL A 8 -0.51 14.20 -3.06
C VAL A 8 0.02 14.93 -4.28
N SER A 9 -0.76 15.86 -4.82
CA SER A 9 -0.27 16.88 -5.75
C SER A 9 0.46 17.95 -4.95
N LEU A 10 1.73 18.18 -5.26
CA LEU A 10 2.56 19.11 -4.47
C LEU A 10 2.41 20.54 -5.00
N ASN A 11 2.40 21.51 -4.10
CA ASN A 11 2.55 22.92 -4.47
C ASN A 11 4.03 23.29 -4.74
N ASP A 12 4.27 24.49 -5.25
CA ASP A 12 5.61 24.95 -5.66
C ASP A 12 6.65 24.94 -4.53
N ASP A 13 6.24 25.29 -3.31
CA ASP A 13 7.11 25.26 -2.13
C ASP A 13 7.49 23.83 -1.75
N GLN A 14 6.50 22.92 -1.77
CA GLN A 14 6.71 21.50 -1.50
C GLN A 14 7.59 20.85 -2.57
N ILE A 15 7.36 21.18 -3.84
CA ILE A 15 8.18 20.72 -4.97
C ILE A 15 9.63 21.17 -4.78
N SER A 16 9.85 22.43 -4.40
CA SER A 16 11.18 22.99 -4.19
C SER A 16 11.92 22.26 -3.07
N LYS A 17 11.26 22.07 -1.92
CA LYS A 17 11.82 21.31 -0.77
C LYS A 17 12.10 19.85 -1.12
N ALA A 18 11.19 19.19 -1.84
CA ALA A 18 11.37 17.81 -2.28
C ALA A 18 12.54 17.65 -3.27
N LYS A 19 12.71 18.58 -4.21
CA LYS A 19 13.84 18.59 -5.14
C LYS A 19 15.16 18.84 -4.42
N GLU A 20 15.18 19.72 -3.45
CA GLU A 20 16.38 19.97 -2.64
C GLU A 20 16.84 18.71 -1.88
N ALA A 21 15.90 18.00 -1.25
CA ALA A 21 16.20 16.82 -0.45
C ALA A 21 16.54 15.56 -1.28
N ASN A 22 15.93 15.39 -2.46
CA ASN A 22 16.05 14.15 -3.25
C ASN A 22 16.91 14.27 -4.50
N GLY A 23 17.31 15.49 -4.86
CA GLY A 23 18.14 15.81 -6.02
C GLY A 23 17.46 16.79 -6.97
N LYS A 24 18.07 17.97 -7.16
CA LYS A 24 17.51 19.10 -7.93
C LYS A 24 17.14 18.78 -9.38
N ARG A 25 17.78 17.77 -9.98
CA ARG A 25 17.52 17.33 -11.37
C ARG A 25 16.28 16.43 -11.50
N LYS A 26 15.73 15.92 -10.40
CA LYS A 26 14.55 15.05 -10.45
C LYS A 26 13.31 15.86 -10.79
N GLN A 27 12.48 15.31 -11.66
CA GLN A 27 11.14 15.82 -11.90
C GLN A 27 10.22 15.32 -10.78
N ILE A 28 9.92 16.20 -9.83
CA ILE A 28 9.02 15.94 -8.71
C ILE A 28 7.85 16.91 -8.85
N THR A 29 6.65 16.34 -8.92
CA THR A 29 5.37 17.08 -8.91
C THR A 29 4.38 16.49 -7.92
N HIS A 30 4.57 15.22 -7.53
CA HIS A 30 3.68 14.51 -6.63
C HIS A 30 4.46 13.79 -5.54
N ALA A 31 3.76 13.50 -4.44
CA ALA A 31 4.20 12.60 -3.39
C ALA A 31 3.20 11.45 -3.23
N LEU A 32 3.70 10.27 -2.86
CA LEU A 32 2.90 9.13 -2.45
C LEU A 32 3.21 8.84 -0.98
N VAL A 33 2.28 9.19 -0.11
CA VAL A 33 2.38 8.97 1.34
C VAL A 33 1.78 7.61 1.67
N CYS A 34 2.57 6.75 2.31
CA CYS A 34 2.22 5.37 2.61
C CYS A 34 2.14 5.18 4.12
N GLY A 35 1.37 6.05 4.80
CA GLY A 35 1.25 6.06 6.26
C GLY A 35 2.60 5.94 6.98
N LYS A 36 2.72 4.93 7.86
CA LYS A 36 3.94 4.68 8.66
C LYS A 36 5.12 4.14 7.84
N TYR A 37 4.87 3.63 6.63
CA TYR A 37 5.89 3.01 5.77
C TYR A 37 6.73 4.05 5.03
N GLY A 38 6.28 5.31 5.01
CA GLY A 38 7.06 6.44 4.53
C GLY A 38 6.46 7.16 3.33
N VAL A 39 7.31 7.84 2.57
CA VAL A 39 6.91 8.69 1.45
C VAL A 39 7.81 8.49 0.23
N MET A 40 7.23 8.55 -0.95
CA MET A 40 7.93 8.58 -2.23
C MET A 40 7.61 9.86 -2.99
N PHE A 41 8.60 10.43 -3.66
CA PHE A 41 8.46 11.61 -4.50
C PHE A 41 8.75 11.27 -5.96
N GLY A 42 7.97 11.83 -6.88
CA GLY A 42 8.13 11.60 -8.31
C GLY A 42 7.22 12.47 -9.17
N THR A 43 7.12 12.11 -10.44
CA THR A 43 6.09 12.69 -11.32
C THR A 43 4.72 12.10 -10.99
N GLU A 44 3.65 12.78 -11.42
CA GLU A 44 2.29 12.27 -11.29
C GLU A 44 2.18 10.83 -11.81
N LYS A 45 2.68 10.57 -13.03
CA LYS A 45 2.63 9.26 -13.66
C LYS A 45 3.29 8.17 -12.81
N GLN A 46 4.43 8.48 -12.18
CA GLN A 46 5.13 7.54 -11.33
C GLN A 46 4.35 7.27 -10.04
N CYS A 47 3.94 8.32 -9.33
CA CYS A 47 3.21 8.19 -8.07
C CYS A 47 1.85 7.51 -8.29
N ARG A 48 1.11 7.87 -9.34
CA ARG A 48 -0.18 7.29 -9.72
C ARG A 48 -0.06 5.80 -10.04
N LYS A 49 1.00 5.38 -10.76
CA LYS A 49 1.27 3.96 -11.02
C LYS A 49 1.37 3.14 -9.72
N TYR A 50 2.15 3.62 -8.75
CA TYR A 50 2.30 2.92 -7.47
C TYR A 50 1.04 3.00 -6.61
N TYR A 51 0.39 4.16 -6.55
CA TYR A 51 -0.87 4.35 -5.84
C TYR A 51 -1.93 3.34 -6.28
N SER A 52 -2.20 3.24 -7.59
CA SER A 52 -3.20 2.31 -8.13
C SER A 52 -2.85 0.85 -7.85
N ALA A 53 -1.57 0.46 -7.94
CA ALA A 53 -1.15 -0.90 -7.65
C ALA A 53 -1.27 -1.23 -6.14
N TRP A 54 -0.80 -0.34 -5.28
CA TRP A 54 -0.67 -0.61 -3.84
C TRP A 54 -2.01 -0.54 -3.11
N LYS A 55 -2.93 0.31 -3.57
CA LYS A 55 -4.31 0.33 -3.08
C LYS A 55 -4.97 -1.05 -3.16
N GLU A 56 -4.71 -1.80 -4.22
CA GLU A 56 -5.30 -3.13 -4.43
C GLU A 56 -4.50 -4.25 -3.75
N ILE A 57 -3.17 -4.27 -3.94
CA ILE A 57 -2.30 -5.33 -3.42
C ILE A 57 -2.24 -5.30 -1.89
N PHE A 58 -2.14 -4.11 -1.32
CA PHE A 58 -1.94 -3.90 0.12
C PHE A 58 -3.20 -3.32 0.79
N LYS A 59 -4.39 -3.61 0.24
CA LYS A 59 -5.66 -3.06 0.73
C LYS A 59 -5.90 -3.28 2.22
N SER A 60 -5.40 -4.39 2.79
CA SER A 60 -5.55 -4.70 4.21
C SER A 60 -4.61 -3.89 5.10
N LEU A 61 -3.57 -3.28 4.53
CA LEU A 61 -2.64 -2.41 5.24
C LEU A 61 -3.15 -0.97 5.32
N PHE A 62 -4.07 -0.57 4.44
CA PHE A 62 -4.49 0.82 4.34
C PHE A 62 -5.94 1.02 4.80
N GLY A 63 -6.15 1.96 5.72
CA GLY A 63 -7.49 2.33 6.19
C GLY A 63 -8.25 3.08 5.10
N ARG A 64 -7.68 4.19 4.62
CA ARG A 64 -8.23 4.97 3.50
C ARG A 64 -7.20 5.12 2.39
N CYS A 65 -7.73 5.23 1.17
CA CYS A 65 -6.96 5.54 -0.03
C CYS A 65 -7.60 6.73 -0.74
N TYR A 66 -6.90 7.86 -0.86
CA TYR A 66 -7.45 9.08 -1.46
C TYR A 66 -6.36 9.94 -2.12
N GLU A 67 -6.81 10.93 -2.89
CA GLU A 67 -5.97 11.93 -3.55
C GLU A 67 -6.26 13.31 -2.95
N THR A 68 -5.24 14.18 -2.85
CA THR A 68 -5.40 15.54 -2.32
C THR A 68 -4.32 16.48 -2.86
N GLU A 69 -4.61 17.77 -2.86
CA GLU A 69 -3.64 18.85 -3.14
C GLU A 69 -3.21 19.56 -1.85
N SER A 70 -3.92 19.32 -0.75
CA SER A 70 -3.65 19.89 0.56
C SER A 70 -3.24 18.78 1.51
N TYR A 71 -1.93 18.65 1.75
CA TYR A 71 -1.36 17.67 2.67
C TYR A 71 -0.07 18.21 3.30
N ASP A 72 0.00 18.15 4.63
CA ASP A 72 1.19 18.54 5.37
C ASP A 72 2.18 17.37 5.45
N LEU A 73 3.27 17.48 4.69
CA LEU A 73 4.32 16.47 4.68
C LEU A 73 5.26 16.64 5.87
N ASN A 74 5.39 15.58 6.68
CA ASN A 74 6.32 15.52 7.80
C ASN A 74 7.80 15.44 7.37
N THR A 75 8.06 15.05 6.11
CA THR A 75 9.41 14.98 5.55
C THR A 75 9.38 15.14 4.04
N TYR A 76 10.44 15.72 3.49
CA TYR A 76 10.65 15.89 2.05
C TYR A 76 11.69 14.91 1.49
N LYS A 77 12.19 13.98 2.30
CA LYS A 77 13.16 12.96 1.88
C LYS A 77 12.42 11.67 1.53
N CYS A 78 12.72 11.09 0.36
CA CYS A 78 12.23 9.76 -0.01
C CYS A 78 12.62 8.75 1.06
N SER A 79 11.66 7.94 1.45
CA SER A 79 11.89 6.75 2.27
C SER A 79 12.57 5.68 1.41
N GLY A 80 13.50 4.93 2.01
CA GLY A 80 14.43 4.08 1.27
C GLY A 80 13.73 2.98 0.46
N ASN A 81 13.05 2.05 1.12
CA ASN A 81 12.49 0.86 0.47
C ASN A 81 11.05 0.54 0.89
N VAL A 82 10.16 1.52 0.68
CA VAL A 82 8.73 1.43 1.02
C VAL A 82 8.08 0.15 0.49
N VAL A 83 8.44 -0.30 -0.71
CA VAL A 83 7.93 -1.55 -1.29
C VAL A 83 8.23 -2.76 -0.42
N MET A 84 9.47 -2.93 0.02
CA MET A 84 9.85 -4.13 0.79
C MET A 84 9.19 -4.13 2.16
N ASP A 85 8.99 -2.95 2.75
CA ASP A 85 8.27 -2.82 4.02
C ASP A 85 6.79 -3.22 3.86
N LEU A 86 6.14 -2.78 2.77
CA LEU A 86 4.76 -3.15 2.45
C LEU A 86 4.62 -4.65 2.17
N ILE A 87 5.54 -5.26 1.41
CA ILE A 87 5.56 -6.72 1.16
C ILE A 87 5.68 -7.47 2.49
N THR A 88 6.66 -7.08 3.32
CA THR A 88 6.93 -7.73 4.60
C THR A 88 5.71 -7.67 5.53
N GLU A 89 5.05 -6.51 5.64
CA GLU A 89 3.87 -6.38 6.49
C GLU A 89 2.65 -7.09 5.90
N SER A 90 2.49 -7.06 4.57
CA SER A 90 1.42 -7.78 3.90
C SER A 90 1.53 -9.28 4.11
N ASP A 91 2.75 -9.83 4.04
CA ASP A 91 3.00 -11.26 4.25
C ASP A 91 2.69 -11.69 5.69
N LYS A 92 2.99 -10.86 6.70
CA LYS A 92 2.58 -11.13 8.10
C LYS A 92 1.06 -11.17 8.29
N ASN A 93 0.34 -10.37 7.50
CA ASN A 93 -1.11 -10.25 7.56
C ASN A 93 -1.83 -11.23 6.62
N LYS A 94 -1.09 -12.06 5.86
CA LYS A 94 -1.70 -13.19 5.19
C LYS A 94 -2.22 -14.12 6.28
N PRO A 95 -3.52 -14.47 6.26
CA PRO A 95 -4.00 -15.49 7.16
C PRO A 95 -3.13 -16.74 6.99
N ASP A 96 -2.80 -17.39 8.09
CA ASP A 96 -2.27 -18.75 8.07
C ASP A 96 -3.42 -19.63 7.59
N ILE A 97 -3.60 -19.68 6.27
CA ILE A 97 -4.62 -20.50 5.66
C ILE A 97 -4.11 -21.93 5.79
N ASP A 98 -4.59 -22.63 6.81
CA ASP A 98 -4.46 -24.09 6.88
C ASP A 98 -5.30 -24.70 5.74
N PHE A 99 -4.75 -24.68 4.54
CA PHE A 99 -5.34 -25.27 3.35
C PHE A 99 -5.67 -26.75 3.57
N ILE A 100 -4.88 -27.43 4.41
CA ILE A 100 -5.10 -28.84 4.78
C ILE A 100 -6.35 -28.95 5.67
N GLY A 101 -6.49 -28.11 6.70
CA GLY A 101 -7.67 -28.06 7.55
C GLY A 101 -8.96 -27.66 6.84
N ILE A 102 -8.89 -26.73 5.87
CA ILE A 102 -10.04 -26.32 5.04
C ILE A 102 -10.44 -27.45 4.07
N ALA A 103 -9.47 -28.10 3.42
CA ALA A 103 -9.74 -29.24 2.53
C ALA A 103 -10.31 -30.44 3.28
N LEU A 104 -9.79 -30.76 4.47
CA LEU A 104 -10.31 -31.84 5.31
C LEU A 104 -11.74 -31.56 5.83
N LYS A 105 -12.09 -30.29 6.09
CA LYS A 105 -13.46 -29.91 6.49
C LYS A 105 -14.45 -29.98 5.33
N SER A 106 -14.04 -29.62 4.11
CA SER A 106 -14.91 -29.71 2.93
C SER A 106 -15.15 -31.16 2.51
N GLU A 107 -14.13 -32.02 2.59
CA GLU A 107 -14.29 -33.46 2.35
C GLU A 107 -15.20 -34.11 3.38
N LYS A 108 -15.05 -33.81 4.68
CA LYS A 108 -15.97 -34.34 5.71
C LYS A 108 -17.42 -33.92 5.44
N LYS A 109 -17.69 -32.66 5.06
CA LYS A 109 -19.06 -32.23 4.72
C LYS A 109 -19.62 -32.96 3.48
N GLY A 110 -18.83 -33.14 2.42
CA GLY A 110 -19.29 -33.78 1.19
C GLY A 110 -19.37 -35.32 1.26
N PHE A 111 -18.57 -35.94 2.10
CA PHE A 111 -18.54 -37.39 2.29
C PHE A 111 -19.71 -37.87 3.15
N TRP A 112 -20.02 -37.17 4.26
CA TRP A 112 -21.14 -37.52 5.12
C TRP A 112 -22.51 -37.15 4.51
N SER A 113 -22.61 -36.12 3.67
CA SER A 113 -23.88 -35.79 2.98
C SER A 113 -24.26 -36.80 1.91
N LYS A 114 -23.30 -37.54 1.33
CA LYS A 114 -23.54 -38.63 0.38
C LYS A 114 -23.82 -39.98 1.05
N LEU A 115 -23.35 -40.17 2.28
CA LEU A 115 -23.48 -41.44 3.00
C LEU A 115 -24.71 -41.54 3.91
N LEU A 116 -25.28 -40.41 4.37
CA LEU A 116 -26.42 -40.41 5.29
C LEU A 116 -27.77 -40.00 4.66
N GLY A 117 -27.87 -40.01 3.33
CA GLY A 117 -29.15 -39.95 2.61
C GLY A 117 -29.62 -38.53 2.28
N GLY A 118 -29.79 -38.30 0.97
CA GLY A 118 -30.95 -37.58 0.45
C GLY A 118 -31.98 -38.61 0.00
#